data_AF-A0A3N5NG95-F1
#
_entry.id   AF-A0A3N5NG95-F1
#
_cell.length_a   1.000
_cell.length_b   1.000
_cell.length_c   1.000
_cell.angle_alpha   90.00
_cell.angle_beta   90.00
_cell.angle_gamma   90.00
#
_symmetry.space_group_name_H-M   'P 1'
#
loop_
_entity.id
_entity.type
_entity.pdbx_description
1 polymer ?
#
loop_
_entity_poly.entity_id
_entity_poly.type
_entity_poly.pdbx_seq_one_letter_code
_entity_poly.pdbx_strand_id
1 'polypeptide(L)'
;MTKTFVAAAVLALGMAVAIPYIGAAQDQPQAQGERVGPGGRGHGGPMGRGGRMGGPLGGGFPAVVRDLTDAQREQVKAIREKHADRIRPLVERARTAREALNNAVISGNTGNLQTLSIEVGNAETELTFAQAQVQSEIYNVLTAEQKQKLAERRKQMEERRGEMMKRRQQRTQ
;
A
#
# COMPACT_ATOMS: atom_id res chain seq x y z
N MET A 1 35.53 21.34 44.55
CA MET A 1 36.76 21.89 43.91
C MET A 1 37.40 20.71 43.19
N THR A 2 37.54 20.62 41.87
CA THR A 2 37.71 21.59 40.78
C THR A 2 37.27 20.93 39.47
N LYS A 3 36.66 21.72 38.58
CA LYS A 3 36.21 21.34 37.23
C LYS A 3 37.40 21.34 36.27
N THR A 4 37.45 20.41 35.32
CA THR A 4 38.23 20.57 34.08
C THR A 4 37.37 20.21 32.87
N PHE A 5 37.06 21.24 32.09
CA PHE A 5 36.48 21.16 30.75
C PHE A 5 37.60 20.83 29.76
N VAL A 6 37.30 19.98 28.76
CA VAL A 6 38.10 19.91 27.52
C VAL A 6 37.15 20.12 26.33
N ALA A 7 37.50 21.13 25.54
CA ALA A 7 36.84 21.63 24.33
C ALA A 7 36.94 20.60 23.18
N ALA A 8 35.86 20.38 22.44
CA ALA A 8 35.55 20.95 21.12
C ALA A 8 36.39 20.42 19.94
N ALA A 9 35.72 19.70 19.03
CA ALA A 9 36.02 19.68 17.60
C ALA A 9 34.73 19.34 16.83
N VAL A 10 33.93 20.36 16.52
CA VAL A 10 32.83 20.27 15.56
C VAL A 10 33.44 20.52 14.18
N LEU A 11 33.55 19.49 13.36
CA LEU A 11 33.82 19.64 11.93
C LEU A 11 32.49 19.73 11.19
N ALA A 12 32.02 20.96 11.03
CA ALA A 12 30.97 21.30 10.08
C ALA A 12 31.61 21.43 8.68
N LEU A 13 31.33 20.49 7.79
CA LEU A 13 31.56 20.67 6.36
C LEU A 13 30.22 21.05 5.72
N GLY A 14 30.05 22.36 5.55
CA GLY A 14 29.06 22.92 4.67
C GLY A 14 29.50 22.80 3.22
N MET A 15 28.60 22.37 2.34
CA MET A 15 28.61 22.76 0.94
C MET A 15 27.20 23.22 0.57
N ALA A 16 27.02 24.54 0.62
CA ALA A 16 25.90 25.22 -0.01
C ALA A 16 26.16 25.25 -1.52
N VAL A 17 25.37 24.50 -2.28
CA VAL A 17 25.31 24.67 -3.74
C VAL A 17 24.26 25.74 -4.02
N ALA A 18 24.72 26.96 -4.22
CA ALA A 18 23.92 28.04 -4.78
C ALA A 18 23.75 27.79 -6.28
N ILE A 19 22.54 27.43 -6.71
CA ILE A 19 22.18 27.35 -8.13
C ILE A 19 21.73 28.75 -8.58
N PRO A 20 22.41 29.40 -9.52
CA PRO A 20 21.96 30.68 -10.06
C PRO A 20 20.72 30.45 -10.94
N TYR A 21 19.62 31.13 -10.60
CA TYR A 21 18.50 31.34 -11.51
C TYR A 21 18.96 32.25 -12.66
N ILE A 22 19.31 31.65 -13.80
CA ILE A 22 19.41 32.37 -15.06
C ILE A 22 18.09 32.14 -15.81
N GLY A 23 17.30 33.20 -15.91
CA GLY A 23 16.19 33.29 -16.84
C GLY A 23 16.74 33.43 -18.26
N ALA A 24 16.42 32.46 -19.11
CA ALA A 24 16.46 32.61 -20.55
C ALA A 24 15.11 32.11 -21.07
N ALA A 25 14.27 33.04 -21.48
CA ALA A 25 13.13 32.76 -22.34
C ALA A 25 13.69 32.14 -23.62
N GLN A 26 13.37 30.87 -23.87
CA GLN A 26 13.57 30.26 -25.17
C GLN A 26 12.21 30.10 -25.84
N ASP A 27 12.05 30.83 -26.94
CA ASP A 27 10.99 30.70 -27.92
C ASP A 27 10.79 29.23 -28.31
N GLN A 28 9.60 28.70 -28.06
CA GLN A 28 9.12 27.48 -28.70
C GLN A 28 8.36 27.87 -29.97
N PRO A 29 8.77 27.37 -31.16
CA PRO A 29 7.95 27.53 -32.35
C PRO A 29 6.69 26.68 -32.24
N GLN A 30 5.54 27.32 -32.46
CA GLN A 30 4.25 26.68 -32.60
C GLN A 30 4.23 25.80 -33.87
N ALA A 31 4.32 24.48 -33.69
CA ALA A 31 3.95 23.54 -34.73
C ALA A 31 2.44 23.26 -34.63
N GLN A 32 1.66 23.94 -35.47
CA GLN A 32 0.33 23.51 -35.84
C GLN A 32 0.46 22.29 -36.76
N GLY A 33 -0.20 21.19 -36.39
CA GLY A 33 -0.20 19.95 -37.16
C GLY A 33 -1.39 19.08 -36.79
N GLU A 34 -2.47 19.27 -37.54
CA GLU A 34 -3.59 18.37 -37.88
C GLU A 34 -4.27 17.45 -36.86
N ARG A 35 -5.61 17.59 -36.88
CA ARG A 35 -6.60 16.71 -36.28
C ARG A 35 -6.96 15.56 -37.25
N VAL A 36 -7.11 14.37 -36.65
CA VAL A 36 -7.98 13.23 -37.00
C VAL A 36 -7.50 12.23 -38.06
N GLY A 37 -7.28 10.99 -37.58
CA GLY A 37 -7.49 9.75 -38.32
C GLY A 37 -8.14 8.70 -37.37
N PRO A 38 -9.24 8.02 -37.75
CA PRO A 38 -9.93 7.07 -36.89
C PRO A 38 -9.44 5.64 -37.15
N GLY A 39 -8.86 4.98 -36.15
CA GLY A 39 -8.54 3.55 -36.27
C GLY A 39 -7.49 3.07 -35.30
N GLY A 40 -7.92 2.40 -34.23
CA GLY A 40 -7.02 1.77 -33.28
C GLY A 40 -7.66 1.50 -31.93
N ARG A 41 -8.82 0.82 -31.90
CA ARG A 41 -9.32 0.18 -30.68
C ARG A 41 -8.41 -1.00 -30.35
N GLY A 42 -7.27 -0.70 -29.74
CA GLY A 42 -6.49 -1.68 -29.00
C GLY A 42 -7.38 -2.29 -27.93
N HIS A 43 -7.50 -3.61 -27.95
CA HIS A 43 -8.38 -4.38 -27.09
C HIS A 43 -7.94 -4.28 -25.64
N GLY A 44 -8.43 -3.24 -24.95
CA GLY A 44 -8.53 -3.23 -23.50
C GLY A 44 -9.55 -4.29 -23.09
N GLY A 45 -9.09 -5.49 -22.80
CA GLY A 45 -9.91 -6.50 -22.14
C GLY A 45 -10.54 -5.93 -20.86
N PRO A 46 -11.68 -6.47 -20.40
CA PRO A 46 -12.39 -5.96 -19.24
C PRO A 46 -11.62 -6.26 -17.94
N MET A 47 -10.53 -5.52 -17.69
CA MET A 47 -9.97 -5.37 -16.37
C MET A 47 -10.54 -4.08 -15.78
N GLY A 48 -11.44 -4.29 -14.83
CA GLY A 48 -12.38 -3.29 -14.35
C GLY A 48 -11.74 -2.06 -13.70
N ARG A 49 -12.41 -0.94 -13.95
CA ARG A 49 -12.57 0.21 -13.06
C ARG A 49 -12.29 -0.14 -11.59
N GLY A 50 -11.18 0.36 -11.05
CA GLY A 50 -10.98 0.53 -9.62
C GLY A 50 -11.07 -0.76 -8.80
N GLY A 51 -10.32 -1.79 -9.19
CA GLY A 51 -10.00 -2.88 -8.27
C GLY A 51 -9.40 -2.28 -7.02
N ARG A 52 -10.20 -2.19 -5.94
CA ARG A 52 -9.68 -2.02 -4.59
C ARG A 52 -8.52 -3.00 -4.50
N MET A 53 -7.31 -2.48 -4.29
CA MET A 53 -6.10 -3.26 -4.13
C MET A 53 -6.23 -4.04 -2.81
N GLY A 54 -7.11 -5.04 -2.83
CA GLY A 54 -7.25 -6.06 -1.83
C GLY A 54 -6.13 -7.04 -2.07
N GLY A 55 -4.91 -6.65 -1.69
CA GLY A 55 -3.93 -7.65 -1.28
C GLY A 55 -4.57 -8.56 -0.23
N PRO A 56 -3.97 -9.72 0.08
CA PRO A 56 -4.50 -10.70 1.05
C PRO A 56 -4.93 -10.11 2.41
N LEU A 57 -4.53 -8.88 2.71
CA LEU A 57 -4.79 -8.15 3.95
C LEU A 57 -5.74 -6.94 3.81
N GLY A 58 -6.03 -6.47 2.59
CA GLY A 58 -6.88 -5.28 2.34
C GLY A 58 -8.39 -5.54 2.49
N GLY A 59 -8.77 -6.80 2.73
CA GLY A 59 -10.17 -7.26 2.80
C GLY A 59 -10.53 -8.01 4.07
N GLY A 60 -9.74 -7.92 5.14
CA GLY A 60 -9.92 -8.78 6.33
C GLY A 60 -11.16 -8.48 7.18
N PHE A 61 -11.70 -7.27 7.13
CA PHE A 61 -12.80 -6.83 7.99
C PHE A 61 -14.14 -6.40 7.36
N PRO A 62 -14.34 -6.24 6.03
CA PRO A 62 -15.62 -5.75 5.51
C PRO A 62 -16.84 -6.60 5.89
N ALA A 63 -16.64 -7.90 6.19
CA ALA A 63 -17.73 -8.81 6.53
C ALA A 63 -18.23 -8.66 7.98
N VAL A 64 -17.38 -8.21 8.91
CA VAL A 64 -17.72 -8.15 10.35
C VAL A 64 -18.40 -6.83 10.72
N VAL A 65 -18.11 -5.74 9.99
CA VAL A 65 -18.62 -4.39 10.34
C VAL A 65 -20.15 -4.28 10.23
N ARG A 66 -20.79 -5.16 9.45
CA ARG A 66 -22.24 -5.09 9.21
C ARG A 66 -23.11 -5.52 10.39
N ASP A 67 -22.57 -6.35 11.28
CA ASP A 67 -23.33 -6.98 12.38
C ASP A 67 -22.91 -6.46 13.78
N LEU A 68 -22.14 -5.35 13.85
CA LEU A 68 -21.70 -4.76 15.12
C LEU A 68 -22.82 -3.97 15.81
N THR A 69 -22.81 -3.93 17.15
CA THR A 69 -23.61 -2.96 17.92
C THR A 69 -22.97 -1.56 17.89
N ASP A 70 -23.69 -0.52 18.31
CA ASP A 70 -23.10 0.84 18.43
C ASP A 70 -21.92 0.87 19.40
N ALA A 71 -22.03 0.19 20.55
CA ALA A 71 -20.95 0.11 21.51
C ALA A 71 -19.70 -0.58 20.92
N GLN A 72 -19.89 -1.66 20.14
CA GLN A 72 -18.79 -2.32 19.45
C GLN A 72 -18.19 -1.44 18.35
N ARG A 73 -19.00 -0.68 17.61
CA ARG A 73 -18.50 0.28 16.61
C ARG A 73 -17.57 1.31 17.24
N GLU A 74 -17.95 1.87 18.38
CA GLU A 74 -17.12 2.86 19.07
C GLU A 74 -15.81 2.25 19.57
N GLN A 75 -15.85 1.02 20.11
CA GLN A 75 -14.64 0.30 20.51
C GLN A 75 -13.72 0.03 19.31
N VAL A 76 -14.26 -0.38 18.17
CA VAL A 76 -13.48 -0.60 16.95
C VAL A 76 -12.86 0.70 16.43
N LYS A 77 -13.59 1.81 16.51
CA LYS A 77 -13.07 3.13 16.15
C LYS A 77 -11.91 3.54 17.06
N ALA A 78 -12.08 3.40 18.38
CA ALA A 78 -11.03 3.68 19.35
C ALA A 78 -9.77 2.83 19.13
N ILE A 79 -9.92 1.54 18.83
CA ILE A 79 -8.79 0.66 18.48
C ILE A 79 -8.07 1.18 17.23
N ARG A 80 -8.80 1.58 16.19
CA ARG A 80 -8.20 2.12 14.96
C ARG A 80 -7.45 3.43 15.20
N GLU A 81 -8.04 4.33 15.98
CA GLU A 81 -7.44 5.62 16.33
C GLU A 81 -6.17 5.44 17.14
N LYS A 82 -6.18 4.55 18.15
CA LYS A 82 -5.00 4.17 18.95
C LYS A 82 -3.81 3.71 18.10
N HIS A 83 -4.07 2.99 17.00
CA HIS A 83 -3.03 2.46 16.13
C HIS A 83 -2.74 3.32 14.90
N ALA A 84 -3.46 4.43 14.69
CA ALA A 84 -3.39 5.22 13.47
C ALA A 84 -1.99 5.76 13.20
N ASP A 85 -1.34 6.33 14.22
CA ASP A 85 -0.02 6.94 14.09
C ASP A 85 1.09 5.92 13.83
N ARG A 86 0.87 4.66 14.21
CA ARG A 86 1.76 3.55 13.87
C ARG A 86 1.54 3.04 12.45
N ILE A 87 0.28 2.94 12.01
CA ILE A 87 -0.07 2.34 10.71
C ILE A 87 0.21 3.29 9.54
N ARG A 88 -0.13 4.57 9.67
CA ARG A 88 0.03 5.57 8.60
C ARG A 88 1.43 5.58 7.96
N PRO A 89 2.54 5.72 8.72
CA PRO A 89 3.87 5.73 8.13
C PRO A 89 4.23 4.40 7.44
N LEU A 90 3.75 3.26 7.95
CA LEU A 90 3.98 1.94 7.33
C LEU A 90 3.25 1.81 5.97
N VAL A 91 2.06 2.38 5.85
CA VAL A 91 1.33 2.45 4.58
C VAL A 91 2.10 3.27 3.56
N GLU A 92 2.58 4.46 3.95
CA GLU A 92 3.35 5.32 3.06
C GLU A 92 4.70 4.68 2.66
N ARG A 93 5.38 4.00 3.59
CA ARG A 93 6.60 3.25 3.28
C ARG A 93 6.34 2.16 2.23
N ALA A 94 5.32 1.32 2.45
CA ALA A 94 4.98 0.25 1.51
C ALA A 94 4.57 0.81 0.14
N ARG A 95 3.83 1.93 0.11
CA ARG A 95 3.48 2.62 -1.13
C ARG A 95 4.73 3.13 -1.87
N THR A 96 5.60 3.83 -1.17
CA THR A 96 6.83 4.42 -1.73
C THR A 96 7.75 3.32 -2.27
N ALA A 97 7.91 2.22 -1.54
CA ALA A 97 8.72 1.08 -1.99
C ALA A 97 8.18 0.46 -3.30
N ARG A 98 6.85 0.29 -3.41
CA ARG A 98 6.21 -0.20 -4.65
C ARG A 98 6.38 0.77 -5.81
N GLU A 99 6.22 2.07 -5.57
CA GLU A 99 6.43 3.10 -6.58
C GLU A 99 7.89 3.12 -7.08
N ALA A 100 8.86 3.01 -6.17
CA ALA A 100 10.28 2.94 -6.52
C ALA A 100 10.62 1.72 -7.39
N LEU A 101 10.12 0.53 -7.01
CA LEU A 101 10.28 -0.68 -7.82
C LEU A 101 9.63 -0.53 -9.20
N ASN A 102 8.39 -0.04 -9.26
CA ASN A 102 7.68 0.15 -10.52
C ASN A 102 8.41 1.15 -11.45
N ASN A 103 8.91 2.25 -10.88
CA ASN A 103 9.68 3.24 -11.63
C ASN A 103 10.99 2.67 -12.16
N ALA A 104 11.69 1.82 -11.40
CA ALA A 104 12.90 1.15 -11.86
C ALA A 104 12.61 0.20 -13.04
N VAL A 105 11.48 -0.51 -13.01
CA VAL A 105 11.03 -1.36 -14.13
C VAL A 105 10.71 -0.53 -15.37
N ILE A 106 9.92 0.54 -15.22
CA ILE A 106 9.48 1.38 -16.36
C ILE A 106 10.67 2.13 -16.99
N SER A 107 11.63 2.58 -16.18
CA SER A 107 12.83 3.28 -16.67
C SER A 107 13.91 2.34 -17.24
N GLY A 108 13.73 1.02 -17.15
CA GLY A 108 14.73 0.04 -17.57
C GLY A 108 15.97 0.01 -16.66
N ASN A 109 15.91 0.60 -15.46
CA ASN A 109 17.00 0.57 -14.49
C ASN A 109 17.01 -0.78 -13.74
N THR A 110 17.67 -1.76 -14.33
CA THR A 110 17.70 -3.13 -13.79
C THR A 110 18.67 -3.34 -12.63
N GLY A 111 19.64 -2.44 -12.43
CA GLY A 111 20.73 -2.62 -11.47
C GLY A 111 20.30 -2.73 -10.00
N ASN A 112 19.13 -2.20 -9.66
CA ASN A 112 18.63 -2.13 -8.28
C ASN A 112 17.36 -2.95 -8.03
N LEU A 113 16.87 -3.74 -9.00
CA LEU A 113 15.58 -4.42 -8.89
C LEU A 113 15.49 -5.39 -7.71
N GLN A 114 16.59 -6.12 -7.44
CA GLN A 114 16.63 -7.05 -6.31
C GLN A 114 16.50 -6.31 -4.97
N THR A 115 17.27 -5.24 -4.77
CA THR A 115 17.21 -4.41 -3.55
C THR A 115 15.84 -3.77 -3.36
N LEU A 116 15.26 -3.20 -4.43
CA LEU A 116 13.94 -2.58 -4.39
C LEU A 116 12.84 -3.61 -4.07
N SER A 117 12.96 -4.83 -4.60
CA SER A 117 12.03 -5.92 -4.30
C SER A 117 12.10 -6.37 -2.83
N ILE A 118 13.31 -6.43 -2.27
CA ILE A 118 13.51 -6.72 -0.84
C ILE A 118 12.87 -5.61 0.02
N GLU A 119 13.03 -4.35 -0.35
CA GLU A 119 12.43 -3.23 0.41
C GLU A 119 10.90 -3.26 0.38
N VAL A 120 10.30 -3.62 -0.76
CA VAL A 120 8.84 -3.87 -0.83
C VAL A 120 8.44 -4.97 0.16
N GLY A 121 9.16 -6.10 0.16
CA GLY A 121 8.87 -7.21 1.07
C GLY A 121 8.99 -6.84 2.55
N ASN A 122 10.01 -6.05 2.92
CA ASN A 122 10.20 -5.58 4.29
C ASN A 122 9.06 -4.64 4.72
N ALA A 123 8.76 -3.63 3.90
CA ALA A 123 7.70 -2.67 4.20
C ALA A 123 6.32 -3.33 4.29
N GLU A 124 6.03 -4.29 3.41
CA GLU A 124 4.78 -5.05 3.45
C GLU A 124 4.70 -5.97 4.67
N THR A 125 5.80 -6.61 5.07
CA THR A 125 5.87 -7.44 6.28
C THR A 125 5.55 -6.61 7.53
N GLU A 126 6.19 -5.45 7.69
CA GLU A 126 5.96 -4.55 8.83
C GLU A 126 4.50 -4.07 8.88
N LEU A 127 3.96 -3.63 7.74
CA LEU A 127 2.57 -3.19 7.65
C LEU A 127 1.59 -4.32 7.97
N THR A 128 1.85 -5.52 7.44
CA THR A 128 1.05 -6.73 7.67
C THR A 128 0.98 -7.06 9.15
N PHE A 129 2.14 -7.09 9.81
CA PHE A 129 2.21 -7.38 11.24
C PHE A 129 1.41 -6.38 12.06
N ALA A 130 1.58 -5.08 11.80
CA ALA A 130 0.86 -4.05 12.53
C ALA A 130 -0.66 -4.13 12.28
N GLN A 131 -1.09 -4.37 11.04
CA GLN A 131 -2.50 -4.60 10.73
C GLN A 131 -3.06 -5.83 11.43
N ALA A 132 -2.32 -6.95 11.46
CA ALA A 132 -2.76 -8.17 12.13
C ALA A 132 -2.99 -7.97 13.64
N GLN A 133 -2.18 -7.14 14.30
CA GLN A 133 -2.40 -6.77 15.70
C GLN A 133 -3.71 -6.00 15.89
N VAL A 134 -3.97 -4.98 15.07
CA VAL A 134 -5.25 -4.24 15.09
C VAL A 134 -6.44 -5.18 14.86
N GLN A 135 -6.30 -6.08 13.88
CA GLN A 135 -7.32 -7.05 13.53
C GLN A 135 -7.61 -8.03 14.68
N SER A 136 -6.58 -8.47 15.41
CA SER A 136 -6.72 -9.30 16.60
C SER A 136 -7.46 -8.58 17.73
N GLU A 137 -7.14 -7.31 17.99
CA GLU A 137 -7.85 -6.48 18.97
C GLU A 137 -9.33 -6.32 18.60
N ILE A 138 -9.64 -6.02 17.33
CA ILE A 138 -11.02 -5.90 16.84
C ILE A 138 -11.76 -7.25 16.96
N TYR A 139 -11.10 -8.38 16.68
CA TYR A 139 -11.71 -9.70 16.83
C TYR A 139 -12.14 -9.97 18.27
N ASN A 140 -11.42 -9.44 19.25
CA ASN A 140 -11.75 -9.59 20.66
C ASN A 140 -12.95 -8.76 21.13
N VAL A 141 -13.37 -7.75 20.36
CA VAL A 141 -14.61 -6.98 20.60
C VAL A 141 -15.87 -7.80 20.26
N LEU A 142 -15.74 -8.84 19.43
CA LEU A 142 -16.86 -9.64 18.95
C LEU A 142 -17.39 -10.60 20.02
N THR A 143 -18.71 -10.80 20.03
CA THR A 143 -19.37 -11.83 20.84
C THR A 143 -19.03 -13.24 20.32
N ALA A 144 -19.30 -14.26 21.14
CA ALA A 144 -19.08 -15.66 20.75
C ALA A 144 -19.88 -16.02 19.49
N GLU A 145 -21.13 -15.56 19.38
CA GLU A 145 -22.03 -15.80 18.26
C GLU A 145 -21.51 -15.12 16.99
N GLN A 146 -21.02 -13.88 17.10
CA GLN A 146 -20.42 -13.15 15.97
C GLN A 146 -19.14 -13.84 15.47
N LYS A 147 -18.31 -14.36 16.39
CA LYS A 147 -17.11 -15.15 16.04
C LYS A 147 -17.48 -16.44 15.32
N GLN A 148 -18.50 -17.15 15.79
CA GLN A 148 -19.02 -18.36 15.14
C GLN A 148 -19.52 -18.08 13.73
N LYS A 149 -20.31 -17.01 13.55
CA LYS A 149 -20.79 -16.58 12.22
C LYS A 149 -19.64 -16.26 11.28
N LEU A 150 -18.55 -15.66 11.78
CA LEU A 150 -17.36 -15.38 10.98
C LEU A 150 -16.66 -16.67 10.52
N ALA A 151 -16.51 -17.66 11.42
CA ALA A 151 -15.92 -18.95 11.10
C ALA A 151 -16.73 -19.69 10.03
N GLU A 152 -18.05 -19.67 10.13
CA GLU A 152 -18.95 -20.30 9.15
C GLU A 152 -18.87 -19.62 7.78
N ARG A 153 -18.90 -18.27 7.73
CA ARG A 153 -18.69 -17.53 6.48
C ARG A 153 -17.33 -17.84 5.86
N ARG A 154 -16.28 -17.99 6.66
CA ARG A 154 -14.95 -18.36 6.16
C ARG A 154 -14.97 -19.72 5.48
N LYS A 155 -15.60 -20.73 6.09
CA LYS A 155 -15.76 -22.07 5.50
C LYS A 155 -16.51 -22.02 4.16
N GLN A 156 -17.63 -21.30 4.11
CA GLN A 156 -18.41 -21.13 2.87
C GLN A 156 -17.60 -20.45 1.75
N MET A 157 -16.77 -19.46 2.10
CA MET A 157 -15.89 -18.80 1.14
C MET A 157 -14.79 -19.73 0.62
N GLU A 158 -14.22 -20.58 1.48
CA GLU A 158 -13.23 -21.59 1.12
C GLU A 158 -13.83 -22.64 0.16
N GLU A 159 -15.05 -23.12 0.44
CA GLU A 159 -15.80 -24.03 -0.43
C GLU A 159 -16.06 -23.41 -1.81
N ARG A 160 -16.60 -22.19 -1.86
CA ARG A 160 -16.83 -21.44 -3.11
C ARG A 160 -15.54 -21.25 -3.91
N ARG A 161 -14.43 -20.96 -3.22
CA ARG A 161 -13.12 -20.82 -3.86
C ARG A 161 -12.67 -22.15 -4.46
N GLY A 162 -12.87 -23.26 -3.75
CA GLY A 162 -12.59 -24.61 -4.25
C GLY A 162 -13.39 -24.95 -5.51
N GLU A 163 -14.69 -24.65 -5.52
CA GLU A 163 -15.56 -24.85 -6.69
C GLU A 163 -15.14 -24.00 -7.89
N MET A 164 -14.84 -22.71 -7.66
CA MET A 164 -14.35 -21.82 -8.72
C MET A 164 -13.05 -22.34 -9.33
N MET A 165 -12.13 -22.86 -8.51
CA MET A 165 -10.87 -23.46 -8.99
C MET A 165 -11.14 -24.69 -9.84
N LYS A 166 -12.05 -25.59 -9.42
CA LYS A 166 -12.45 -26.76 -10.22
C LYS A 166 -13.05 -26.34 -11.57
N ARG A 167 -13.97 -25.37 -11.58
CA ARG A 167 -14.55 -24.82 -12.81
C ARG A 167 -13.49 -24.22 -13.73
N ARG A 168 -12.49 -23.52 -13.17
CA ARG A 168 -11.40 -22.97 -13.96
C ARG A 168 -10.57 -24.07 -14.61
N GLN A 169 -10.24 -25.14 -13.88
CA GLN A 169 -9.51 -26.29 -14.42
C GLN A 169 -10.26 -26.95 -15.59
N GLN A 170 -11.57 -27.16 -15.44
CA GLN A 170 -12.42 -27.73 -16.49
C GLN A 170 -12.50 -26.87 -17.76
N ARG A 171 -12.33 -25.55 -17.68
CA ARG A 171 -12.32 -24.63 -18.83
C ARG A 171 -10.98 -24.57 -19.57
N THR A 172 -9.93 -25.15 -18.99
CA THR A 172 -8.57 -25.17 -19.56
C THR A 172 -8.22 -26.50 -20.22
N GLN A 173 -9.15 -27.46 -20.19
CA GLN A 173 -9.11 -28.72 -20.96
C GLN A 173 -10.04 -28.58 -22.16
#